data_AF-A0A6V8DS79-F1
#
_entry.id   AF-A0A6V8DS79-F1
#
_cell.length_a   1.000
_cell.length_b   1.000
_cell.length_c   1.000
_cell.angle_alpha   90.00
_cell.angle_beta   90.00
_cell.angle_gamma   90.00
#
_symmetry.space_group_name_H-M   'P 1'
#
loop_
_entity.id
_entity.type
_entity.pdbx_description
1 polymer ?
#
loop_
_entity_poly.entity_id
_entity_poly.type
_entity_poly.pdbx_seq_one_letter_code
_entity_poly.pdbx_strand_id
1 'polypeptide(L)'
;PYFRAVVDSLDFFLQREDPARVVAMVRMLQAHAQLHRGLLLISVSTNGLDPAIKQELSTIADMVLSFNVRTIGTDFETSMVVSKFRNAPENLKILVFRVTPEEGITPETVERIA
;
A
#
# COMPACT_ATOMS: atom_id res chain seq x y z
N PRO A 1 21.44 -2.59 -12.96
CA PRO A 1 21.30 -3.46 -11.77
C PRO A 1 19.87 -3.39 -11.23
N TYR A 2 19.26 -4.53 -10.92
CA TYR A 2 17.99 -4.56 -10.19
C TYR A 2 18.23 -3.98 -8.79
N PHE A 3 17.31 -3.16 -8.30
CA PHE A 3 17.35 -2.65 -6.94
C PHE A 3 15.96 -2.65 -6.30
N ARG A 4 15.93 -2.54 -4.98
CA ARG A 4 14.71 -2.37 -4.18
C ARG A 4 14.88 -1.10 -3.37
N ALA A 5 13.93 -0.17 -3.49
CA ALA A 5 13.86 1.03 -2.68
C ALA A 5 12.56 1.02 -1.90
N VAL A 6 12.64 1.40 -0.63
CA VAL A 6 11.49 1.51 0.26
C VAL A 6 11.48 2.91 0.84
N VAL A 7 10.35 3.60 0.70
CA VAL A 7 10.04 4.81 1.46
C VAL A 7 9.09 4.37 2.56
N ASP A 8 9.64 4.17 3.76
CA ASP A 8 8.84 3.82 4.91
C ASP A 8 8.30 5.09 5.57
N SER A 9 6.98 5.30 5.41
CA SER A 9 6.20 6.46 5.81
C SER A 9 6.49 7.73 4.99
N LEU A 10 5.70 7.92 3.94
CA LEU A 10 5.60 9.19 3.20
C LEU A 10 5.03 10.33 4.07
N ASP A 11 4.41 9.99 5.20
CA ASP A 11 3.80 10.94 6.14
C ASP A 11 4.80 12.00 6.61
N PHE A 12 6.08 11.61 6.81
CA PHE A 12 7.15 12.53 7.19
C PHE A 12 7.25 13.74 6.25
N PHE A 13 7.17 13.48 4.94
CA PHE A 13 7.27 14.50 3.89
C PHE A 13 5.97 15.28 3.74
N LEU A 14 4.83 14.59 3.76
CA LEU A 14 3.50 15.22 3.64
C LEU A 14 3.20 16.20 4.80
N GLN A 15 3.82 16.01 5.96
CA GLN A 15 3.69 16.92 7.11
C GLN A 15 4.58 18.16 7.03
N ARG A 16 5.62 18.16 6.19
CA ARG A 16 6.68 19.19 6.19
C ARG A 16 6.74 19.99 4.89
N GLU A 17 6.31 19.39 3.80
CA GLU A 17 6.39 19.94 2.47
C GLU A 17 5.00 20.05 1.84
N ASP A 18 4.90 20.89 0.81
CA ASP A 18 3.70 20.97 -0.01
C ASP A 18 3.36 19.58 -0.60
N PRO A 19 2.14 19.05 -0.38
CA PRO A 19 1.71 17.77 -0.92
C PRO A 19 1.94 17.61 -2.42
N ALA A 20 1.77 18.68 -3.22
CA ALA A 20 2.01 18.64 -4.66
C ALA A 20 3.49 18.37 -4.98
N ARG A 21 4.43 18.91 -4.19
CA ARG A 21 5.87 18.64 -4.32
C ARG A 21 6.20 17.21 -3.92
N VAL A 22 5.55 16.68 -2.89
CA VAL A 22 5.72 15.28 -2.47
C VAL A 22 5.23 14.33 -3.56
N VAL A 23 4.06 14.59 -4.17
CA VAL A 23 3.58 13.78 -5.29
C VAL A 23 4.53 13.86 -6.49
N ALA A 24 5.06 15.04 -6.82
CA ALA A 24 6.05 15.19 -7.88
C ALA A 24 7.33 14.37 -7.61
N MET A 25 7.82 14.36 -6.36
CA MET A 25 8.93 13.51 -5.94
C MET A 25 8.61 12.03 -6.13
N VAL A 26 7.42 11.57 -5.73
CA VAL A 26 6.99 10.17 -5.92
C VAL A 26 6.97 9.78 -7.40
N ARG A 27 6.52 10.67 -8.30
CA ARG A 27 6.59 10.45 -9.76
C ARG A 27 8.02 10.27 -10.24
N MET A 28 8.95 11.10 -9.76
CA MET A 28 10.37 10.96 -10.11
C MET A 28 10.97 9.64 -9.63
N LEU A 29 10.66 9.22 -8.40
CA LEU A 29 11.11 7.94 -7.85
C LEU A 29 10.56 6.76 -8.67
N GLN A 30 9.28 6.81 -9.02
CA GLN A 30 8.63 5.80 -9.84
C GLN A 30 9.26 5.73 -11.25
N ALA A 31 9.50 6.87 -11.90
CA ALA A 31 10.17 6.91 -13.20
C ALA A 31 11.60 6.33 -13.13
N HIS A 32 12.37 6.70 -12.10
CA HIS A 32 13.70 6.16 -11.89
C HIS A 32 13.68 4.64 -11.67
N ALA A 33 12.80 4.14 -10.80
CA ALA A 33 12.63 2.71 -10.58
C ALA A 33 12.29 1.97 -11.88
N GLN A 34 11.37 2.49 -12.70
CA GLN A 34 11.00 1.87 -13.97
C GLN A 34 12.15 1.83 -14.99
N LEU A 35 12.88 2.94 -15.17
CA LEU A 35 14.02 3.01 -16.09
C LEU A 35 15.11 1.98 -15.76
N HIS A 36 15.30 1.72 -14.47
CA HIS A 36 16.33 0.81 -13.98
C HIS A 36 15.82 -0.60 -13.64
N ARG A 37 14.55 -0.91 -13.94
CA ARG A 37 13.89 -2.18 -13.59
C ARG A 37 13.95 -2.49 -12.09
N GLY A 38 13.91 -1.45 -11.25
CA GLY A 38 13.85 -1.55 -9.80
C GLY A 38 12.43 -1.71 -9.27
N LEU A 39 12.33 -2.07 -7.99
CA LEU A 39 11.07 -2.11 -7.24
C LEU A 39 11.04 -0.95 -6.25
N LEU A 40 9.93 -0.20 -6.25
CA LEU A 40 9.66 0.87 -5.29
C LEU A 40 8.44 0.50 -4.44
N LEU A 41 8.63 0.46 -3.13
CA LEU A 41 7.55 0.30 -2.15
C LEU A 41 7.43 1.60 -1.33
N ILE A 42 6.23 2.11 -1.17
CA ILE A 42 5.95 3.32 -0.38
C ILE A 42 4.81 3.00 0.58
N SER A 43 5.01 3.25 1.88
CA SER A 43 3.94 3.24 2.88
C SER A 43 3.49 4.66 3.17
N VAL A 44 2.19 4.85 3.39
CA VAL A 44 1.59 6.13 3.77
C VAL A 44 0.36 5.88 4.63
N SER A 45 0.19 6.67 5.69
CA SER A 45 -1.02 6.61 6.51
C SER A 45 -2.17 7.28 5.76
N THR A 46 -3.29 6.59 5.62
CA THR A 46 -4.45 7.17 4.93
C THR A 46 -5.35 7.98 5.84
N ASN A 47 -5.18 7.89 7.17
CA ASN A 47 -5.96 8.67 8.11
C ASN A 47 -5.53 10.14 8.08
N GLY A 48 -6.44 11.05 7.76
CA GLY A 48 -6.12 12.47 7.58
C GLY A 48 -5.41 12.83 6.27
N LEU A 49 -5.20 11.87 5.36
CA LEU A 49 -4.67 12.14 4.03
C LEU A 49 -5.77 12.73 3.14
N ASP A 50 -5.47 13.84 2.48
CA ASP A 50 -6.37 14.47 1.51
C ASP A 50 -6.77 13.43 0.43
N PRO A 51 -8.09 13.22 0.19
CA PRO A 51 -8.58 12.30 -0.83
C PRO A 51 -7.99 12.55 -2.24
N ALA A 52 -7.74 13.81 -2.60
CA ALA A 52 -7.12 14.16 -3.87
C ALA A 52 -5.68 13.63 -3.95
N ILE A 53 -4.89 13.83 -2.89
CA ILE A 53 -3.52 13.32 -2.81
C ILE A 53 -3.49 11.79 -2.82
N LYS A 54 -4.41 11.15 -2.08
CA LYS A 54 -4.57 9.68 -2.10
C LYS A 54 -4.85 9.17 -3.52
N GLN A 55 -5.71 9.86 -4.26
CA GLN A 55 -6.04 9.51 -5.64
C GLN A 55 -4.85 9.71 -6.60
N GLU A 56 -4.08 10.79 -6.42
CA GLU A 56 -2.86 11.04 -7.21
C GLU A 56 -1.79 9.97 -6.97
N LEU A 57 -1.51 9.64 -5.70
CA LEU A 57 -0.57 8.56 -5.34
C LEU A 57 -1.02 7.20 -5.91
N SER A 58 -2.32 6.88 -5.80
CA SER A 58 -2.89 5.66 -6.37
C SER A 58 -2.78 5.62 -7.89
N THR A 59 -2.80 6.77 -8.57
CA THR A 59 -2.65 6.85 -10.02
C THR A 59 -1.22 6.50 -10.45
N ILE A 60 -0.21 6.90 -9.66
CA ILE A 60 1.21 6.61 -9.90
C ILE A 60 1.53 5.13 -9.67
N ALA A 61 0.97 4.54 -8.61
CA ALA A 61 1.31 3.19 -8.19
C ALA A 61 0.82 2.10 -9.17
N ASP A 62 1.62 1.06 -9.37
CA ASP A 62 1.20 -0.14 -10.13
C ASP A 62 0.29 -1.05 -9.28
N MET A 63 0.43 -1.00 -7.96
CA MET A 63 -0.36 -1.77 -6.99
C MET A 63 -0.70 -0.89 -5.79
N VAL A 64 -1.92 -1.04 -5.25
CA VAL A 64 -2.34 -0.36 -4.01
C VAL A 64 -2.84 -1.42 -3.03
N LEU A 65 -2.18 -1.46 -1.87
CA LEU A 65 -2.48 -2.34 -0.75
C LEU A 65 -2.96 -1.50 0.43
N SER A 66 -4.22 -1.66 0.83
CA SER A 66 -4.80 -0.97 1.98
C SER A 66 -4.88 -1.92 3.16
N PHE A 67 -4.19 -1.60 4.25
CA PHE A 67 -4.25 -2.37 5.49
C PHE A 67 -5.31 -1.77 6.41
N ASN A 68 -6.27 -2.59 6.82
CA ASN A 68 -7.38 -2.18 7.67
C ASN A 68 -7.43 -3.05 8.93
N VAL A 69 -7.87 -2.43 10.02
CA VAL A 69 -8.20 -3.12 11.28
C VAL A 69 -9.66 -2.84 11.59
N ARG A 70 -10.45 -3.89 11.83
CA ARG A 70 -11.84 -3.78 12.28
C ARG A 70 -12.03 -4.50 13.60
N THR A 71 -12.81 -3.94 14.51
CA THR A 71 -13.20 -4.62 15.75
C THR A 71 -14.39 -5.53 15.49
N ILE A 72 -14.32 -6.78 15.91
CA ILE A 72 -15.40 -7.77 15.85
C ILE A 72 -15.62 -8.30 17.26
N GLY A 73 -16.68 -7.83 17.93
CA GLY A 73 -16.91 -8.18 19.34
C GLY A 73 -15.78 -7.68 20.23
N THR A 74 -15.02 -8.61 20.80
CA THR A 74 -13.83 -8.33 21.62
C THR A 74 -12.51 -8.43 20.87
N ASP A 75 -12.52 -8.91 19.61
CA ASP A 75 -11.33 -9.19 18.83
C ASP A 75 -11.08 -8.14 17.75
N PHE A 76 -9.84 -8.08 17.27
CA PHE A 76 -9.47 -7.30 16.09
C PHE A 76 -9.26 -8.25 14.92
N GLU A 77 -9.88 -7.92 13.78
CA GLU A 77 -9.60 -8.56 12.52
C GLU A 77 -8.79 -7.62 11.64
N THR A 78 -7.64 -8.11 11.15
CA THR A 78 -6.78 -7.39 10.23
C THR A 78 -6.95 -7.90 8.80
N SER A 79 -7.05 -6.98 7.84
CA SER A 79 -7.22 -7.31 6.44
C SER A 79 -6.39 -6.42 5.53
N MET A 80 -5.94 -6.99 4.41
CA MET A 80 -5.28 -6.29 3.32
C MET A 80 -6.22 -6.30 2.11
N VAL A 81 -6.60 -5.12 1.65
CA VAL A 81 -7.39 -4.93 0.42
C VAL A 81 -6.44 -4.56 -0.71
N VAL A 82 -6.38 -5.42 -1.73
CA VAL A 82 -5.70 -5.11 -3.00
C VAL A 82 -6.70 -4.35 -3.86
N SER A 83 -6.62 -3.02 -3.87
CA SER A 83 -7.59 -2.13 -4.54
C SER A 83 -7.16 -1.72 -5.95
N LYS A 84 -5.87 -1.93 -6.28
CA LYS A 84 -5.32 -1.74 -7.62
C LYS A 84 -4.26 -2.80 -7.88
N PHE A 85 -4.30 -3.39 -9.07
CA PHE A 85 -3.23 -4.23 -9.60
C PHE A 85 -3.16 -4.02 -11.11
N ARG A 86 -2.12 -3.32 -11.58
CA ARG A 86 -1.98 -2.94 -12.99
C ARG A 86 -1.92 -4.18 -13.89
N ASN A 87 -2.74 -4.18 -14.93
CA ASN A 87 -2.84 -5.24 -15.93
C ASN A 87 -3.28 -6.62 -15.40
N ALA A 88 -3.72 -6.73 -14.13
CA ALA A 88 -4.22 -7.97 -13.55
C ALA A 88 -5.39 -7.70 -12.58
N PRO A 89 -6.54 -7.18 -13.06
CA PRO A 89 -7.69 -6.87 -12.22
C PRO A 89 -8.27 -8.08 -11.48
N GLU A 90 -8.04 -9.30 -11.98
CA GLU A 90 -8.39 -10.55 -11.29
C GLU A 90 -7.67 -10.73 -9.95
N ASN A 91 -6.58 -9.99 -9.72
CA ASN A 91 -5.83 -10.02 -8.45
C ASN A 91 -6.39 -9.07 -7.39
N LEU A 92 -7.49 -8.35 -7.67
CA LEU A 92 -8.21 -7.56 -6.67
C LEU A 92 -8.88 -8.52 -5.67
N LYS A 93 -8.51 -8.38 -4.39
CA LYS A 93 -8.96 -9.29 -3.32
C LYS A 93 -8.88 -8.63 -1.97
N ILE A 94 -9.64 -9.19 -1.03
CA ILE A 94 -9.52 -8.92 0.39
C ILE A 94 -8.88 -10.15 1.01
N LEU A 95 -7.74 -9.96 1.67
CA LEU A 95 -7.02 -10.99 2.39
C LEU A 95 -7.12 -10.70 3.88
N VAL A 96 -7.84 -11.53 4.61
CA VAL A 96 -7.78 -11.53 6.07
C VAL A 96 -6.44 -12.15 6.47
N PHE A 97 -5.76 -11.56 7.44
CA PHE A 97 -4.49 -12.08 7.93
C PHE A 97 -4.39 -11.85 9.43
N ARG A 98 -3.50 -12.59 10.07
CA ARG A 98 -3.02 -12.35 11.43
C ARG A 98 -1.52 -12.08 11.41
N VAL A 99 -1.03 -11.41 12.44
CA VAL A 99 0.42 -11.23 12.64
C VAL A 99 0.86 -12.14 13.77
N THR A 100 1.68 -13.14 13.47
CA THR A 100 2.27 -14.05 14.45
C THR A 100 3.73 -13.68 14.69
N PRO A 101 4.27 -13.86 15.91
CA PRO A 101 5.71 -13.66 16.15
C PRO A 101 6.61 -14.55 15.29
N GLU A 102 6.14 -15.75 14.95
CA GLU A 102 6.93 -16.77 14.26
C GLU A 102 6.92 -16.61 12.73
N GLU A 103 5.77 -16.25 12.14
CA GLU A 103 5.55 -16.26 10.69
C GLU A 103 5.26 -14.86 10.12
N GLY A 104 5.05 -13.86 10.98
CA GLY A 104 4.68 -12.51 10.56
C GLY A 104 3.27 -12.48 9.99
N ILE A 105 3.08 -11.79 8.85
CA ILE A 105 1.77 -11.69 8.19
C ILE A 105 1.39 -13.05 7.61
N THR A 106 0.43 -13.69 8.26
CA THR A 106 -0.08 -15.02 7.91
C THR A 106 -1.51 -14.89 7.40
N PRO A 107 -1.77 -15.13 6.10
CA PRO A 107 -3.13 -15.10 5.57
C PRO A 107 -4.01 -16.12 6.28
N GLU A 108 -5.23 -15.72 6.61
CA GLU A 108 -6.25 -16.66 7.06
C GLU A 108 -6.96 -17.24 5.83
N THR A 109 -6.91 -18.56 5.68
CA THR A 109 -7.67 -19.26 4.64
C THR A 109 -9.14 -19.24 4.99
N VAL A 110 -9.86 -18.24 4.46
CA VAL A 110 -11.33 -18.22 4.54
C VAL A 110 -11.88 -19.03 3.36
N GLU A 111 -11.82 -20.36 3.44
CA GLU A 111 -12.67 -21.19 2.58
C GLU A 111 -14.13 -20.99 3.04
N ARG A 112 -14.85 -20.10 2.35
CA ARG A 112 -16.30 -20.06 2.48
C ARG A 112 -16.84 -21.30 1.78
N ILE A 113 -17.21 -22.31 2.56
CA ILE A 113 -18.04 -23.42 2.08
C ILE A 113 -19.34 -22.80 1.57
N ALA A 114 -19.60 -22.95 0.26
CA ALA A 114 -20.83 -22.53 -0.40
C ALA A 114 -21.93 -23.59 -0.22
#